data_AF-R8W5C8-F1
#
_entry.id   AF-R8W5C8-F1
#
_cell.length_a   1.000
_cell.length_b   1.000
_cell.length_c   1.000
_cell.angle_alpha   90.00
_cell.angle_beta   90.00
_cell.angle_gamma   90.00
#
_symmetry.space_group_name_H-M   'P 1'
#
loop_
_entity.id
_entity.type
_entity.pdbx_description
1 polymer ?
#
loop_
_entity_poly.entity_id
_entity_poly.type
_entity_poly.pdbx_seq_one_letter_code
_entity_poly.pdbx_strand_id
1 'polypeptide(L)'
;MSKLCGNCGTILSDEAQFCNQCGQKAEDWITCKCCGAHVPAGTKFCTQCGAPVSDGNQQDFGANDLGGGFQNSPPPFWANTPRRWFIGKIIVGVTGIIFALLILAVMFGETGQQVRQGYLTQYDASITVEEAFDNRFRNCEWSTERKNGSDYVIFHGYDPEMLLDWVVTFTVYDDSFEVSRIEVDGTDVTSDIEMYYLLSYIYTGNLDELMSDMFLAAMFLA
;
A
#
# COMPACT_ATOMS: atom_id res chain seq x y z
N MET A 1 -18.22 1.56 26.09
CA MET A 1 -17.25 0.70 25.40
C MET A 1 -16.18 0.32 26.42
N SER A 2 -15.13 -0.41 26.07
CA SER A 2 -14.07 -0.74 27.03
C SER A 2 -12.75 -0.69 26.26
N LYS A 3 -11.78 0.05 26.78
CA LYS A 3 -10.47 0.21 26.12
C LYS A 3 -9.45 -0.75 26.69
N LEU A 4 -8.48 -1.19 25.90
CA LEU A 4 -7.42 -2.10 26.33
C LEU A 4 -6.16 -1.29 26.66
N CYS A 5 -5.45 -1.66 27.73
CA CYS A 5 -4.16 -1.07 28.04
C CYS A 5 -3.11 -1.50 27.01
N GLY A 6 -2.50 -0.56 26.29
CA GLY A 6 -1.49 -0.86 25.26
C GLY A 6 -0.18 -1.48 25.78
N ASN A 7 0.04 -1.54 27.10
CA ASN A 7 1.25 -2.13 27.69
C ASN A 7 1.01 -3.50 28.32
N CYS A 8 -0.08 -3.67 29.07
CA CYS A 8 -0.37 -4.94 29.76
C CYS A 8 -1.60 -5.70 29.22
N GLY A 9 -2.32 -5.14 28.25
CA GLY A 9 -3.49 -5.77 27.62
C GLY A 9 -4.74 -5.86 28.51
N THR A 10 -4.73 -5.29 29.72
CA THR A 10 -5.89 -5.29 30.63
C THR A 10 -7.04 -4.44 30.07
N ILE A 11 -8.27 -4.92 30.23
CA ILE A 11 -9.49 -4.18 29.92
C ILE A 11 -9.69 -3.06 30.95
N LEU A 12 -9.82 -1.83 30.48
CA LEU A 12 -10.03 -0.61 31.25
C LEU A 12 -11.43 -0.06 31.01
N SER A 13 -11.97 0.62 32.02
CA SER A 13 -13.18 1.44 31.88
C SER A 13 -12.91 2.60 30.92
N ASP A 14 -13.95 3.08 30.22
CA ASP A 14 -13.83 4.22 29.31
C ASP A 14 -13.32 5.48 30.04
N GLU A 15 -13.67 5.65 31.31
CA GLU A 15 -13.29 6.79 32.14
C GLU A 15 -11.95 6.62 32.86
N ALA A 16 -11.29 5.46 32.72
CA ALA A 16 -10.00 5.24 33.35
C ALA A 16 -8.96 6.19 32.76
N GLN A 17 -8.32 6.99 33.62
CA GLN A 17 -7.20 7.88 33.27
C GLN A 17 -5.85 7.16 33.32
N PHE A 18 -5.76 6.08 34.10
CA PHE A 18 -4.58 5.25 34.29
C PHE A 18 -4.98 3.77 34.38
N CYS A 19 -4.08 2.90 33.94
CA CYS A 19 -4.22 1.46 34.06
C CYS A 19 -4.08 1.05 35.53
N ASN A 20 -5.09 0.34 36.05
CA ASN A 20 -5.10 -0.16 37.42
C ASN A 20 -4.12 -1.32 37.65
N GLN A 21 -3.56 -1.93 36.60
CA GLN A 21 -2.61 -3.04 36.70
C GLN A 21 -1.15 -2.60 36.53
N CYS A 22 -0.85 -1.76 35.54
CA CYS A 22 0.54 -1.36 35.23
C CYS A 22 0.86 0.12 35.52
N GLY A 23 -0.14 0.93 35.93
CA GLY A 23 0.04 2.35 36.25
C GLY A 23 0.24 3.28 35.04
N GLN A 24 0.29 2.75 33.81
CA GLN A 24 0.42 3.57 32.61
C GLN A 24 -0.84 4.40 32.35
N LYS A 25 -0.66 5.63 31.84
CA LYS A 25 -1.77 6.49 31.44
C LYS A 25 -2.65 5.79 30.40
N ALA A 26 -3.94 5.79 30.63
CA ALA A 26 -4.93 5.13 29.80
C ALA A 26 -5.27 6.03 28.61
N GLU A 27 -4.37 6.03 27.63
CA GLU A 27 -4.60 6.65 26.32
C GLU A 27 -5.54 5.77 25.51
N ASP A 28 -6.34 6.38 24.64
CA ASP A 28 -7.15 5.64 23.67
C ASP A 28 -6.23 5.29 22.50
N TRP A 29 -6.22 4.03 22.08
CA TRP A 29 -5.37 3.56 20.98
C TRP A 29 -6.25 3.01 19.87
N ILE A 30 -5.84 3.25 18.63
CA ILE A 30 -6.50 2.77 17.43
C ILE A 30 -5.49 1.90 16.68
N THR A 31 -5.96 0.77 16.18
CA THR A 31 -5.14 -0.14 15.39
C THR A 31 -5.14 0.33 13.94
N CYS A 32 -3.94 0.57 13.40
CA CYS A 32 -3.77 0.89 11.99
C CYS A 32 -4.24 -0.29 11.14
N LYS A 33 -5.21 -0.06 10.26
CA LYS A 33 -5.73 -1.12 9.36
C LYS A 33 -4.74 -1.51 8.26
N CYS A 34 -3.72 -0.71 8.02
CA CYS A 34 -2.72 -0.94 6.99
C CYS A 34 -1.57 -1.83 7.49
N CYS A 35 -1.03 -1.57 8.68
CA CYS A 35 0.15 -2.30 9.20
C CYS A 35 -0.08 -2.98 10.56
N GLY A 36 -1.27 -2.88 11.15
CA GLY A 36 -1.58 -3.46 12.46
C GLY A 36 -0.95 -2.72 13.66
N ALA A 37 -0.18 -1.64 13.42
CA ALA A 37 0.43 -0.87 14.50
C ALA A 37 -0.63 -0.20 15.39
N HIS A 38 -0.44 -0.26 16.69
CA HIS A 38 -1.28 0.47 17.65
C HIS A 38 -0.78 1.91 17.72
N VAL A 39 -1.64 2.87 17.39
CA VAL A 39 -1.32 4.31 17.43
C VAL A 39 -2.29 5.05 18.35
N PRO A 40 -1.87 6.18 18.96
CA PRO A 40 -2.76 6.96 19.80
C PRO A 40 -3.98 7.49 19.01
N ALA A 41 -5.16 7.49 19.63
CA ALA A 41 -6.32 8.17 19.09
C ALA A 41 -6.05 9.67 18.97
N GLY A 42 -6.51 10.27 17.88
CA GLY A 42 -6.25 11.66 17.50
C GLY A 42 -5.12 11.84 16.48
N THR A 43 -4.37 10.78 16.14
CA THR A 43 -3.32 10.87 15.11
C THR A 43 -3.92 10.82 13.70
N LYS A 44 -3.60 11.81 12.87
CA LYS A 44 -4.05 11.85 11.46
C LYS A 44 -3.43 10.77 10.59
N PHE A 45 -2.21 10.33 10.95
CA PHE A 45 -1.42 9.37 10.18
C PHE A 45 -0.70 8.40 11.13
N CYS A 46 -0.54 7.16 10.67
CA CYS A 46 0.23 6.14 11.38
C CYS A 46 1.71 6.52 11.38
N THR A 47 2.33 6.56 12.55
CA THR A 47 3.75 6.87 12.70
C THR A 47 4.67 5.74 12.25
N GLN A 48 4.12 4.54 11.98
CA GLN A 48 4.89 3.37 11.55
C GLN A 48 4.88 3.21 10.02
N CYS A 49 3.73 3.37 9.36
CA CYS A 49 3.62 3.16 7.90
C CYS A 49 3.19 4.39 7.10
N GLY A 50 2.88 5.52 7.76
CA GLY A 50 2.45 6.75 7.09
C GLY A 50 0.99 6.76 6.60
N ALA A 51 0.26 5.63 6.69
CA ALA A 51 -1.13 5.56 6.26
C ALA A 51 -2.07 6.44 7.12
N PRO A 52 -3.10 7.09 6.54
CA PRO A 52 -4.06 7.88 7.30
C PRO A 52 -4.86 7.00 8.26
N VAL A 53 -5.03 7.48 9.49
CA VAL A 53 -5.78 6.78 10.54
C VAL A 53 -7.04 7.59 10.81
N SER A 54 -8.17 7.09 10.30
CA SER A 54 -9.46 7.75 10.44
C SER A 54 -10.09 7.38 11.77
N ASP A 55 -10.06 8.30 12.74
CA ASP A 55 -10.83 8.19 13.97
C ASP A 55 -12.32 8.31 13.61
N GLY A 56 -13.05 7.21 13.77
CA GLY A 56 -14.48 7.11 13.44
C GLY A 56 -15.39 7.87 14.40
N ASN A 57 -15.17 9.17 14.60
CA ASN A 57 -16.10 10.05 15.31
C ASN A 57 -16.67 11.10 14.36
N GLN A 58 -17.51 10.65 13.42
CA GLN A 58 -18.56 11.50 12.86
C GLN A 58 -19.60 11.70 13.98
N GLN A 59 -19.52 12.83 14.68
CA GLN A 59 -20.69 13.38 15.33
C GLN A 59 -21.53 14.03 14.24
N ASP A 60 -22.51 13.25 13.76
CA ASP A 60 -23.64 13.78 13.02
C ASP A 60 -24.84 13.91 13.97
N PHE A 61 -25.58 14.99 13.77
CA PHE A 61 -26.89 15.37 14.33
C PHE A 61 -27.01 16.04 15.72
N GLY A 62 -27.42 17.31 15.68
CA GLY A 62 -27.98 18.05 16.81
C GLY A 62 -28.47 19.45 16.45
N ALA A 63 -29.36 19.60 15.46
CA ALA A 63 -30.07 20.87 15.24
C ALA A 63 -31.58 20.64 15.18
N ASN A 64 -32.17 20.30 16.32
CA ASN A 64 -33.59 20.46 16.58
C ASN A 64 -33.77 21.34 17.83
N ASP A 65 -34.71 22.28 17.71
CA ASP A 65 -35.40 23.03 18.77
C ASP A 65 -34.64 24.27 19.34
N LEU A 66 -35.17 25.51 19.41
CA LEU A 66 -36.53 26.03 19.56
C LEU A 66 -36.69 27.48 19.04
N GLY A 67 -37.84 27.78 18.41
CA GLY A 67 -38.70 28.94 18.73
C GLY A 67 -38.31 30.37 18.31
N GLY A 68 -38.99 30.90 17.28
CA GLY A 68 -39.10 32.33 17.04
C GLY A 68 -39.77 32.67 15.71
N GLY A 69 -41.10 32.85 15.71
CA GLY A 69 -41.82 33.32 14.52
C GLY A 69 -41.44 34.75 14.15
N PHE A 70 -41.54 35.10 12.86
CA PHE A 70 -42.40 36.15 12.33
C PHE A 70 -42.17 36.38 10.82
N GLN A 71 -43.29 36.40 10.10
CA GLN A 71 -43.60 37.30 8.98
C GLN A 71 -43.00 37.01 7.60
N ASN A 72 -43.88 36.45 6.76
CA ASN A 72 -43.87 36.61 5.32
C ASN A 72 -43.78 38.10 4.96
N SER A 73 -42.70 38.51 4.31
CA SER A 73 -42.63 39.75 3.53
C SER A 73 -42.12 39.40 2.13
N PRO A 74 -42.80 39.85 1.06
CA PRO A 74 -42.28 39.66 -0.29
C PRO A 74 -40.98 40.48 -0.47
N PRO A 75 -40.00 39.96 -1.21
CA PRO A 75 -38.75 40.67 -1.44
C PRO A 75 -38.97 41.96 -2.25
N PRO A 76 -38.13 43.00 -2.03
CA PRO A 76 -38.24 44.26 -2.75
C PRO A 76 -37.92 44.10 -4.25
N PHE A 77 -38.55 44.95 -5.06
CA PHE A 77 -38.61 44.88 -6.53
C PHE A 77 -37.28 45.09 -7.28
N TRP A 78 -36.15 45.25 -6.60
CA TRP A 78 -34.86 45.61 -7.22
C TRP A 78 -33.76 44.55 -7.07
N ALA A 79 -34.09 43.30 -6.73
CA ALA A 79 -33.11 42.22 -6.59
C ALA A 79 -33.01 41.29 -7.82
N ASN A 80 -33.21 41.82 -9.04
CA ASN A 80 -32.85 41.10 -10.26
C ASN A 80 -32.13 42.01 -11.24
N THR A 81 -30.81 41.99 -11.18
CA THR A 81 -29.96 42.39 -12.31
C THR A 81 -29.41 41.14 -12.98
N PRO A 82 -29.68 40.92 -14.28
CA PRO A 82 -29.07 39.85 -15.03
C PRO A 82 -27.69 40.30 -15.48
N ARG A 83 -26.63 39.63 -15.02
CA ARG A 83 -25.30 39.80 -15.62
C ARG A 83 -24.68 38.45 -15.88
N ARG A 84 -24.99 37.99 -17.08
CA ARG A 84 -24.39 36.87 -17.79
C ARG A 84 -22.88 37.11 -17.91
N TRP A 85 -22.15 36.00 -17.98
CA TRP A 85 -20.84 35.84 -18.64
C TRP A 85 -19.59 36.06 -17.76
N PHE A 86 -18.81 34.97 -17.66
CA PHE A 86 -17.41 34.84 -17.18
C PHE A 86 -17.11 34.38 -15.75
N ILE A 87 -17.49 33.16 -15.33
CA ILE A 87 -16.68 32.35 -14.38
C ILE A 87 -16.79 30.85 -14.72
N GLY A 88 -16.43 30.47 -15.95
CA GLY A 88 -16.70 29.12 -16.47
C GLY A 88 -15.58 28.47 -17.29
N LYS A 89 -14.29 28.79 -17.08
CA LYS A 89 -13.19 28.18 -17.85
C LYS A 89 -11.90 27.85 -17.08
N ILE A 90 -11.97 27.54 -15.78
CA ILE A 90 -10.79 26.99 -15.07
C ILE A 90 -11.09 25.59 -14.47
N ILE A 91 -12.31 25.34 -14.01
CA ILE A 91 -12.68 24.05 -13.37
C ILE A 91 -12.66 22.89 -14.39
N VAL A 92 -13.22 23.06 -15.60
CA VAL A 92 -13.25 21.98 -16.62
C VAL A 92 -11.86 21.58 -17.12
N GLY A 93 -10.89 22.50 -17.12
CA GLY A 93 -9.51 22.22 -17.50
C GLY A 93 -8.77 21.46 -16.42
N VAL A 94 -8.89 21.86 -15.15
CA VAL A 94 -8.23 21.18 -14.03
C VAL A 94 -8.86 19.82 -13.77
N THR A 95 -10.19 19.71 -13.79
CA THR A 95 -10.86 18.41 -13.67
C THR A 95 -10.56 17.51 -14.87
N GLY A 96 -10.50 18.06 -16.09
CA GLY A 96 -10.12 17.32 -17.28
C GLY A 96 -8.64 16.87 -17.29
N ILE A 97 -7.72 17.68 -16.79
CA ILE A 97 -6.30 17.33 -16.62
C ILE A 97 -6.15 16.28 -15.52
N ILE A 98 -6.83 16.43 -14.38
CA ILE A 98 -6.83 15.42 -13.31
C ILE A 98 -7.43 14.12 -13.82
N PHE A 99 -8.55 14.17 -14.55
CA PHE A 99 -9.18 12.98 -15.12
C PHE A 99 -8.32 12.35 -16.21
N ALA A 100 -7.64 13.15 -17.04
CA ALA A 100 -6.69 12.67 -18.02
C ALA A 100 -5.44 12.07 -17.38
N LEU A 101 -4.91 12.64 -16.29
CA LEU A 101 -3.81 12.07 -15.51
C LEU A 101 -4.23 10.81 -14.78
N LEU A 102 -5.47 10.73 -14.29
CA LEU A 102 -6.04 9.51 -13.70
C LEU A 102 -6.22 8.42 -14.76
N ILE A 103 -6.75 8.76 -15.93
CA ILE A 103 -6.86 7.82 -17.07
C ILE A 103 -5.47 7.39 -17.52
N LEU A 104 -4.50 8.31 -17.64
CA LEU A 104 -3.12 8.00 -17.98
C LEU A 104 -2.53 7.05 -16.92
N ALA A 105 -2.70 7.34 -15.63
CA ALA A 105 -2.22 6.46 -14.56
C ALA A 105 -2.85 5.05 -14.62
N VAL A 106 -4.14 4.94 -14.97
CA VAL A 106 -4.81 3.65 -15.17
C VAL A 106 -4.25 2.90 -16.38
N MET A 107 -4.04 3.58 -17.51
CA MET A 107 -3.51 2.98 -18.75
C MET A 107 -2.04 2.56 -18.64
N PHE A 108 -1.23 3.24 -17.81
CA PHE A 108 0.18 2.90 -17.56
C PHE A 108 0.38 1.94 -16.37
N GLY A 109 -0.67 1.65 -15.59
CA GLY A 109 -0.59 0.83 -14.37
C GLY A 109 -0.90 -0.65 -14.57
N GLU A 110 -1.38 -1.06 -15.74
CA GLU A 110 -1.95 -2.40 -15.94
C GLU A 110 -0.90 -3.51 -15.90
N THR A 111 0.24 -3.33 -16.58
CA THR A 111 1.30 -4.35 -16.68
C THR A 111 1.97 -4.64 -15.34
N GLY A 112 2.27 -3.60 -14.56
CA GLY A 112 2.83 -3.75 -13.22
C GLY A 112 1.86 -4.44 -12.26
N GLN A 113 0.57 -4.13 -12.34
CA GLN A 113 -0.47 -4.76 -11.52
C GLN A 113 -0.63 -6.24 -11.87
N GLN A 114 -0.58 -6.62 -13.15
CA GLN A 114 -0.71 -8.01 -13.60
C GLN A 114 0.33 -8.93 -12.97
N VAL A 115 1.61 -8.51 -12.95
CA VAL A 115 2.69 -9.30 -12.33
C VAL A 115 2.50 -9.34 -10.82
N ARG A 116 2.31 -8.18 -10.19
CA ARG A 116 2.21 -8.03 -8.73
C ARG A 116 1.06 -8.84 -8.13
N GLN A 117 -0.11 -8.78 -8.75
CA GLN A 117 -1.32 -9.49 -8.30
C GLN A 117 -1.44 -10.89 -8.91
N GLY A 118 -0.47 -11.29 -9.74
CA GLY A 118 -0.40 -12.60 -10.35
C GLY A 118 0.12 -13.67 -9.39
N TYR A 119 0.11 -14.92 -9.88
CA TYR A 119 0.54 -16.09 -9.13
C TYR A 119 1.57 -16.87 -9.94
N LEU A 120 2.69 -17.23 -9.31
CA LEU A 120 3.60 -18.25 -9.85
C LEU A 120 3.26 -19.58 -9.20
N THR A 121 2.19 -20.22 -9.69
CA THR A 121 1.57 -21.40 -9.07
C THR A 121 2.48 -22.62 -8.95
N GLN A 122 3.64 -22.61 -9.63
CA GLN A 122 4.66 -23.65 -9.49
C GLN A 122 5.41 -23.59 -8.15
N TYR A 123 5.39 -22.44 -7.48
CA TYR A 123 6.00 -22.24 -6.16
C TYR A 123 4.92 -22.21 -5.07
N ASP A 124 3.94 -21.32 -5.22
CA ASP A 124 2.79 -21.23 -4.32
C ASP A 124 1.59 -20.64 -5.08
N ALA A 125 0.44 -21.32 -4.99
CA ALA A 125 -0.80 -20.90 -5.65
C ALA A 125 -1.73 -20.07 -4.74
N SER A 126 -1.34 -19.85 -3.47
CA SER A 126 -2.14 -19.20 -2.44
C SER A 126 -1.74 -17.75 -2.16
N ILE A 127 -0.53 -17.35 -2.54
CA ILE A 127 -0.01 -16.00 -2.35
C ILE A 127 0.33 -15.34 -3.69
N THR A 128 0.18 -14.03 -3.74
CA THR A 128 0.55 -13.25 -4.93
C THR A 128 2.07 -13.08 -5.04
N VAL A 129 2.56 -12.74 -6.23
CA VAL A 129 3.98 -12.40 -6.44
C VAL A 129 4.40 -11.24 -5.53
N GLU A 130 3.61 -10.18 -5.46
CA GLU A 130 3.90 -9.02 -4.59
C GLU A 130 4.02 -9.44 -3.12
N GLU A 131 3.07 -10.25 -2.63
CA GLU A 131 3.08 -10.72 -1.24
C GLU A 131 4.29 -11.63 -0.95
N ALA A 132 4.63 -12.56 -1.84
CA ALA A 132 5.80 -13.41 -1.68
C ALA A 132 7.09 -12.58 -1.59
N PHE A 133 7.21 -11.56 -2.44
CA PHE A 133 8.38 -10.68 -2.50
C PHE A 133 8.46 -9.76 -1.28
N ASP A 134 7.35 -9.15 -0.87
CA ASP A 134 7.29 -8.27 0.31
C ASP A 134 7.57 -9.02 1.62
N ASN A 135 7.23 -10.32 1.68
CA ASN A 135 7.57 -11.17 2.82
C ASN A 135 9.09 -11.39 2.93
N ARG A 136 9.78 -11.50 1.80
CA ARG A 136 11.21 -11.81 1.72
C ARG A 136 12.10 -10.56 1.82
N PHE A 137 11.78 -9.53 1.05
CA PHE A 137 12.68 -8.41 0.80
C PHE A 137 12.35 -7.18 1.65
N ARG A 138 13.28 -6.22 1.65
CA ARG A 138 13.13 -4.87 2.18
C ARG A 138 13.43 -3.86 1.07
N ASN A 139 12.99 -2.62 1.26
CA ASN A 139 13.18 -1.54 0.28
C ASN A 139 12.68 -1.92 -1.12
N CYS A 140 11.52 -2.58 -1.19
CA CYS A 140 10.92 -3.08 -2.41
C CYS A 140 10.55 -1.93 -3.36
N GLU A 141 11.09 -1.93 -4.56
CA GLU A 141 10.74 -0.99 -5.62
C GLU A 141 10.31 -1.76 -6.88
N TRP A 142 9.21 -1.31 -7.49
CA TRP A 142 8.66 -1.89 -8.71
C TRP A 142 8.66 -0.83 -9.80
N SER A 143 9.15 -1.19 -10.98
CA SER A 143 9.14 -0.33 -12.16
C SER A 143 8.69 -1.09 -13.40
N THR A 144 8.29 -0.35 -14.43
CA THR A 144 7.91 -0.91 -15.73
C THR A 144 8.77 -0.29 -16.82
N GLU A 145 9.24 -1.13 -17.74
CA GLU A 145 10.03 -0.70 -18.89
C GLU A 145 9.48 -1.34 -20.16
N ARG A 146 9.40 -0.59 -21.27
CA ARG A 146 9.10 -1.15 -22.58
C ARG A 146 10.35 -1.08 -23.46
N LYS A 147 10.83 -2.24 -23.93
CA LYS A 147 12.02 -2.34 -24.76
C LYS A 147 11.83 -3.34 -25.89
N ASN A 148 12.21 -2.94 -27.11
CA ASN A 148 12.07 -3.75 -28.33
C ASN A 148 10.65 -4.31 -28.58
N GLY A 149 9.62 -3.62 -28.09
CA GLY A 149 8.23 -4.04 -28.24
C GLY A 149 7.71 -4.93 -27.12
N SER A 150 8.58 -5.45 -26.25
CA SER A 150 8.23 -6.22 -25.06
C SER A 150 8.08 -5.32 -23.84
N ASP A 151 7.12 -5.63 -22.98
CA ASP A 151 6.92 -4.97 -21.70
C ASP A 151 7.60 -5.80 -20.60
N TYR A 152 8.27 -5.10 -19.69
CA TYR A 152 9.00 -5.67 -18.58
C TYR A 152 8.52 -5.05 -17.27
N VAL A 153 8.43 -5.88 -16.24
CA VAL A 153 8.26 -5.43 -14.86
C VAL A 153 9.55 -5.77 -14.13
N ILE A 154 10.13 -4.80 -13.44
CA ILE A 154 11.41 -4.94 -12.76
C ILE A 154 11.19 -4.68 -11.28
N PHE A 155 11.51 -5.68 -10.47
CA PHE A 155 11.53 -5.60 -9.02
C PHE A 155 12.97 -5.36 -8.55
N HIS A 156 13.14 -4.46 -7.59
CA HIS A 156 14.35 -4.29 -6.80
C HIS A 156 14.03 -4.53 -5.33
N GLY A 157 14.90 -5.25 -4.61
CA GLY A 157 14.74 -5.46 -3.18
C GLY A 157 16.04 -5.90 -2.51
N TYR A 158 16.13 -5.70 -1.21
CA TYR A 158 17.25 -6.13 -0.37
C TYR A 158 16.85 -7.33 0.47
N ASP A 159 17.63 -8.40 0.44
CA ASP A 159 17.43 -9.57 1.27
C ASP A 159 18.18 -9.43 2.61
N PRO A 160 17.48 -9.30 3.75
CA PRO A 160 18.13 -9.16 5.04
C PRO A 160 18.76 -10.45 5.58
N GLU A 161 18.42 -11.61 5.04
CA GLU A 161 18.98 -12.91 5.45
C GLU A 161 20.33 -13.17 4.78
N MET A 162 20.41 -12.91 3.47
CA MET A 162 21.65 -13.04 2.70
C MET A 162 22.53 -11.78 2.70
N LEU A 163 21.95 -10.63 3.07
CA LEU A 163 22.57 -9.31 2.99
C LEU A 163 22.92 -8.86 1.56
N LEU A 164 22.12 -9.26 0.57
CA LEU A 164 22.37 -8.98 -0.86
C LEU A 164 21.23 -8.19 -1.49
N ASP A 165 21.57 -7.41 -2.51
CA ASP A 165 20.59 -6.73 -3.37
C ASP A 165 20.13 -7.66 -4.50
N TRP A 166 18.84 -7.61 -4.79
CA TRP A 166 18.16 -8.47 -5.77
C TRP A 166 17.44 -7.62 -6.80
N VAL A 167 17.54 -8.05 -8.06
CA VAL A 167 16.72 -7.53 -9.16
C VAL A 167 16.04 -8.69 -9.87
N VAL A 168 14.71 -8.68 -9.93
CA VAL A 168 13.95 -9.71 -10.65
C VAL A 168 13.22 -9.06 -11.81
N THR A 169 13.48 -9.56 -13.02
CA THR A 169 12.87 -9.05 -14.25
C THR A 169 11.84 -10.04 -14.76
N PHE A 170 10.62 -9.55 -14.94
CA PHE A 170 9.52 -10.26 -15.53
C PHE A 170 9.30 -9.79 -16.97
N THR A 171 9.17 -10.72 -17.89
CA THR A 171 8.66 -10.44 -19.24
C THR A 171 7.14 -10.60 -19.22
N VAL A 172 6.43 -9.57 -19.68
CA VAL A 172 4.96 -9.54 -19.69
C VAL A 172 4.44 -9.78 -21.12
N TYR A 173 3.49 -10.69 -21.21
CA TYR A 173 2.69 -10.99 -22.40
C TYR A 173 1.25 -10.55 -22.19
N ASP A 174 0.44 -10.64 -23.25
CA ASP A 174 -0.95 -10.16 -23.25
C ASP A 174 -1.78 -10.72 -22.06
N ASP A 175 -1.65 -12.02 -21.76
CA ASP A 175 -2.45 -12.69 -20.71
C ASP A 175 -1.59 -13.40 -19.64
N SER A 176 -0.26 -13.32 -19.74
CA SER A 176 0.66 -14.04 -18.85
C SER A 176 1.96 -13.26 -18.62
N PHE A 177 2.77 -13.73 -17.68
CA PHE A 177 4.12 -13.23 -17.47
C PHE A 177 5.03 -14.37 -17.06
N GLU A 178 6.33 -14.19 -17.27
CA GLU A 178 7.37 -15.12 -16.82
C GLU A 178 8.54 -14.36 -16.23
N VAL A 179 9.29 -15.00 -15.33
CA VAL A 179 10.56 -14.47 -14.84
C VAL A 179 11.61 -14.77 -15.90
N SER A 180 12.27 -13.74 -16.42
CA SER A 180 13.26 -13.88 -17.50
C SER A 180 14.70 -13.69 -17.05
N ARG A 181 14.92 -13.05 -15.90
CA ARG A 181 16.24 -12.77 -15.33
C ARG A 181 16.13 -12.53 -13.83
N ILE A 182 17.06 -13.09 -13.07
CA ILE A 182 17.30 -12.72 -11.68
C ILE A 182 18.75 -12.25 -11.57
N GLU A 183 18.97 -11.11 -10.94
CA GLU A 183 20.30 -10.57 -10.64
C GLU A 183 20.45 -10.53 -9.12
N VAL A 184 21.53 -11.09 -8.60
CA VAL A 184 21.83 -11.12 -7.16
C VAL A 184 23.22 -10.54 -6.95
N ASP A 185 23.30 -9.42 -6.21
CA ASP A 185 24.53 -8.64 -5.97
C ASP A 185 25.32 -8.34 -7.27
N GLY A 186 24.60 -7.95 -8.31
CA GLY A 186 25.17 -7.65 -9.64
C GLY A 186 25.50 -8.87 -10.50
N THR A 187 25.23 -10.09 -10.02
CA THR A 187 25.46 -11.34 -10.77
C THR A 187 24.19 -11.83 -11.42
N ASP A 188 24.25 -12.02 -12.75
CA ASP A 188 23.11 -12.47 -13.54
C ASP A 188 22.90 -13.97 -13.53
N VAL A 189 21.66 -14.36 -13.29
CA VAL A 189 21.15 -15.71 -13.34
C VAL A 189 20.04 -15.79 -14.39
N THR A 190 20.31 -16.55 -15.45
CA THR A 190 19.39 -16.79 -16.57
C THR A 190 19.14 -18.29 -16.80
N SER A 191 19.74 -19.17 -16.00
CA SER A 191 19.54 -20.62 -16.07
C SER A 191 18.20 -20.96 -15.43
N ASP A 192 17.33 -21.69 -16.14
CA ASP A 192 15.99 -22.07 -15.65
C ASP A 192 16.05 -22.80 -14.30
N ILE A 193 17.06 -23.65 -14.11
CA ILE A 193 17.24 -24.45 -12.89
C ILE A 193 17.65 -23.56 -11.71
N GLU A 194 18.61 -22.64 -11.92
CA GLU A 194 19.08 -21.74 -10.87
C GLU A 194 17.98 -20.73 -10.51
N MET A 195 17.30 -20.18 -11.51
CA MET A 195 16.16 -19.30 -11.33
C MET A 195 15.02 -20.00 -10.57
N TYR A 196 14.79 -21.30 -10.83
CA TYR A 196 13.84 -22.09 -10.06
C TYR A 196 14.19 -22.13 -8.57
N TYR A 197 15.45 -22.40 -8.21
CA TYR A 197 15.86 -22.45 -6.82
C TYR A 197 15.78 -21.07 -6.14
N LEU A 198 16.18 -20.00 -6.84
CA LEU A 198 16.08 -18.63 -6.33
C LEU A 198 14.62 -18.22 -6.10
N LEU A 199 13.72 -18.54 -7.01
CA LEU A 199 12.29 -18.28 -6.82
C LEU A 199 11.68 -19.18 -5.73
N SER A 200 12.09 -20.45 -5.65
CA SER A 200 11.67 -21.33 -4.55
C SER A 200 12.09 -20.75 -3.20
N TYR A 201 13.32 -20.22 -3.10
CA TYR A 201 13.80 -19.52 -1.93
C TYR A 201 12.97 -18.27 -1.60
N ILE A 202 12.61 -17.44 -2.59
CA ILE A 202 11.77 -16.27 -2.35
C ILE A 202 10.44 -16.66 -1.71
N TYR A 203 9.81 -17.74 -2.20
CA TYR A 203 8.49 -18.18 -1.74
C TYR A 203 8.53 -18.95 -0.41
N THR A 204 9.55 -19.78 -0.20
CA THR A 204 9.62 -20.69 0.97
C THR A 204 10.47 -20.13 2.10
N GLY A 205 11.46 -19.30 1.78
CA GLY A 205 12.51 -18.89 2.68
C GLY A 205 13.55 -19.95 3.02
N ASN A 206 13.56 -21.06 2.28
CA ASN A 206 14.43 -22.18 2.59
C ASN A 206 15.83 -21.99 1.99
N LEU A 207 16.78 -21.51 2.79
CA LEU A 207 18.17 -21.30 2.37
C LEU A 207 18.88 -22.61 1.98
N ASP A 208 18.45 -23.74 2.57
CA ASP A 208 19.06 -25.06 2.31
C ASP A 208 18.88 -25.48 0.83
N GLU A 209 17.84 -25.00 0.15
CA GLU A 209 17.61 -25.27 -1.26
C GLU A 209 18.68 -24.63 -2.15
N LEU A 210 19.13 -23.43 -1.79
CA LEU A 210 20.20 -22.73 -2.52
C LEU A 210 21.58 -23.32 -2.24
N MET A 211 21.81 -23.75 -1.00
CA MET A 211 23.07 -24.39 -0.59
C MET A 211 23.27 -25.77 -1.20
N SER A 212 22.21 -26.42 -1.69
CA SER A 212 22.29 -27.71 -2.36
C SER A 212 22.91 -27.63 -3.76
N ASP A 213 22.83 -26.46 -4.40
CA ASP A 213 23.42 -26.20 -5.70
C ASP A 213 24.82 -25.59 -5.54
N MET A 214 25.83 -26.19 -6.20
CA MET A 214 27.22 -25.78 -6.03
C MET A 214 27.51 -24.38 -6.61
N PHE A 215 26.81 -23.98 -7.67
CA PHE A 215 26.99 -22.66 -8.28
C PHE A 215 26.36 -21.58 -7.39
N LEU A 216 25.13 -21.80 -6.94
CA LEU A 216 24.46 -20.89 -6.01
C LEU A 216 25.20 -20.81 -4.67
N ALA A 217 25.64 -21.94 -4.10
CA ALA A 217 26.45 -21.93 -2.88
C ALA A 217 27.74 -21.12 -3.04
N ALA A 218 28.41 -21.17 -4.20
CA ALA A 218 29.60 -20.36 -4.45
C ALA A 218 29.29 -18.87 -4.58
N MET A 219 28.10 -18.52 -5.09
CA MET A 219 27.64 -17.13 -5.21
C MET A 219 27.41 -16.47 -3.84
N PHE A 220 26.90 -17.24 -2.87
CA PHE A 220 26.55 -16.72 -1.53
C PHE A 220 27.67 -16.83 -0.48
N LEU A 221 28.80 -17.48 -0.80
CA LEU A 221 29.93 -17.70 0.13
C LEU A 221 31.17 -16.83 -0.18
N ALA A 222 31.09 -15.94 -1.18
CA ALA A 222 32.17 -15.04 -1.59
C ALA A 222 32.16 -13.72 -0.81
#